data_AF-A0A352UHU6-F1
#
_entry.id   AF-A0A352UHU6-F1
#
_cell.length_a   1.000
_cell.length_b   1.000
_cell.length_c   1.000
_cell.angle_alpha   90.00
_cell.angle_beta   90.00
_cell.angle_gamma   90.00
#
_symmetry.space_group_name_H-M   'P 1'
#
loop_
_entity.id
_entity.type
_entity.pdbx_description
1 polymer ?
#
loop_
_entity_poly.entity_id
_entity_poly.type
_entity_poly.pdbx_seq_one_letter_code
_entity_poly.pdbx_strand_id
1 'polypeptide(L)'
;AQQRQRSQSALSQWKTTDLRVAALPEGLDPDALIRQDASRWESIVADAAPLLEFLIPNIAARFDLTVPHGKSQVVDAIWPLIAALDRLDREQYAQKLADAIGVSMEALRASVGNQRTSNRQSRRT
;
A
#
# COMPACT_ATOMS: atom_id res chain seq x y z
N ALA A 1 -22.05 -7.30 -21.71
CA ALA A 1 -20.78 -7.71 -21.07
C ALA A 1 -19.87 -6.51 -20.81
N GLN A 2 -20.24 -5.61 -19.89
CA GLN A 2 -19.54 -4.31 -19.68
C GLN A 2 -19.18 -4.02 -18.20
N GLN A 3 -19.22 -5.01 -17.31
CA GLN A 3 -19.09 -4.78 -15.86
C GLN A 3 -17.66 -4.96 -15.30
N ARG A 4 -16.66 -5.31 -16.11
CA ARG A 4 -15.31 -5.70 -15.63
C ARG A 4 -14.22 -4.63 -15.74
N GLN A 5 -14.50 -3.46 -16.31
CA GLN A 5 -13.50 -2.41 -16.56
C GLN A 5 -13.50 -1.26 -15.53
N ARG A 6 -14.52 -1.16 -14.67
CA ARG A 6 -14.59 -0.07 -13.67
C ARG A 6 -13.57 -0.22 -12.53
N SER A 7 -13.17 -1.43 -12.18
CA SER A 7 -12.26 -1.70 -11.05
C SER A 7 -10.80 -1.37 -11.33
N GLN A 8 -10.37 -1.26 -12.59
CA GLN A 8 -8.99 -0.88 -12.96
C GLN A 8 -8.82 0.64 -13.18
N SER A 9 -9.93 1.37 -13.37
CA SER A 9 -9.92 2.82 -13.65
C SER A 9 -9.74 3.67 -12.39
N ALA A 10 -10.33 3.28 -11.25
CA ALA A 10 -10.19 3.99 -9.99
C ALA A 10 -8.72 3.99 -9.48
N LEU A 11 -8.02 2.87 -9.69
CA LEU A 11 -6.60 2.69 -9.36
C LEU A 11 -5.65 3.35 -10.38
N SER A 12 -6.14 4.00 -11.43
CA SER A 12 -5.29 4.80 -12.34
C SER A 12 -5.43 6.31 -12.09
N GLN A 13 -6.54 6.75 -11.48
CA GLN A 13 -6.85 8.17 -11.26
C GLN A 13 -6.20 8.77 -10.00
N TRP A 14 -5.74 7.97 -9.04
CA TRP A 14 -5.07 8.47 -7.83
C TRP A 14 -3.70 9.12 -8.09
N LYS A 15 -3.14 8.96 -9.31
CA LYS A 15 -1.93 9.69 -9.74
C LYS A 15 -2.04 11.22 -9.61
N THR A 16 -3.24 11.77 -9.44
CA THR A 16 -3.49 13.21 -9.29
C THR A 16 -4.17 13.55 -7.96
N THR A 17 -4.26 12.62 -7.01
CA THR A 17 -4.93 12.85 -5.72
C THR A 17 -4.01 12.45 -4.57
N ASP A 18 -3.67 13.42 -3.72
CA ASP A 18 -2.98 13.15 -2.45
C ASP A 18 -3.93 12.40 -1.52
N LEU A 19 -3.76 11.07 -1.44
CA LEU A 19 -4.60 10.20 -0.63
C LEU A 19 -3.93 9.91 0.71
N ARG A 20 -4.64 10.22 1.79
CA ARG A 20 -4.16 10.10 3.16
C ARG A 20 -5.15 9.30 4.02
N VAL A 21 -4.66 8.72 5.10
CA VAL A 21 -5.43 7.89 6.04
C VAL A 21 -5.33 8.49 7.43
N ALA A 22 -6.47 8.94 7.94
CA ALA A 22 -6.65 9.37 9.32
C ALA A 22 -6.97 8.14 10.19
N ALA A 23 -5.97 7.62 10.91
CA ALA A 23 -6.17 6.49 11.81
C ALA A 23 -6.81 6.96 13.12
N LEU A 24 -7.99 6.42 13.43
CA LEU A 24 -8.71 6.75 14.66
C LEU A 24 -8.18 5.94 15.86
N PRO A 25 -8.34 6.46 17.09
CA PRO A 25 -8.08 5.68 18.29
C PRO A 25 -8.98 4.44 18.33
N GLU A 26 -8.47 3.35 18.90
CA GLU A 26 -9.19 2.09 18.99
C GLU A 26 -10.55 2.26 19.71
N GLY A 27 -11.59 1.66 19.14
CA GLY A 27 -12.94 1.69 19.70
C GLY A 27 -13.72 3.00 19.50
N LEU A 28 -13.15 4.02 18.84
CA LEU A 28 -13.85 5.26 18.50
C LEU A 28 -14.19 5.33 17.01
N ASP A 29 -15.39 5.81 16.72
CA ASP A 29 -15.79 6.25 15.39
C ASP A 29 -15.66 7.78 15.26
N PRO A 30 -15.74 8.36 14.04
CA PRO A 30 -15.64 9.81 13.85
C PRO A 30 -16.62 10.62 14.70
N ASP A 31 -17.87 10.14 14.79
CA ASP A 31 -18.96 10.84 15.48
C ASP A 31 -18.73 10.89 17.00
N ALA A 32 -18.38 9.76 17.62
CA ALA A 32 -18.03 9.72 19.04
C ALA A 32 -16.78 10.55 19.34
N LEU A 33 -15.76 10.50 18.48
CA LEU A 33 -14.55 11.30 18.67
C LEU A 33 -14.84 12.81 18.63
N ILE A 34 -15.59 13.28 17.62
CA ILE A 34 -15.94 14.70 17.48
C ILE A 34 -16.78 15.18 18.67
N ARG A 35 -17.73 14.36 19.16
CA ARG A 35 -18.53 14.70 20.35
C ARG A 35 -17.69 14.78 21.62
N GLN A 36 -16.64 13.98 21.75
CA GLN A 36 -15.75 13.98 22.91
C GLN A 36 -14.74 15.13 22.84
N ASP A 37 -14.10 15.32 21.68
CA ASP A 37 -13.04 16.30 21.46
C ASP A 37 -12.91 16.63 19.96
N ALA A 38 -13.53 17.72 19.54
CA ALA A 38 -13.49 18.18 18.14
C ALA A 38 -12.09 18.64 17.71
N SER A 39 -11.29 19.21 18.62
CA SER A 39 -9.93 19.64 18.31
C SER A 39 -9.02 18.44 18.01
N ARG A 40 -9.21 17.33 18.74
CA ARG A 40 -8.49 16.08 18.44
C ARG A 40 -8.85 15.51 17.07
N TRP A 41 -10.10 15.62 16.65
CA TRP A 41 -10.51 15.25 15.28
C TRP A 41 -9.74 16.07 14.24
N GLU A 42 -9.69 17.40 14.40
CA GLU A 42 -8.96 18.29 13.48
C GLU A 42 -7.48 17.91 13.38
N SER A 43 -6.83 17.63 14.51
CA SER A 43 -5.43 17.18 14.52
C SER A 43 -5.25 15.84 13.79
N ILE A 44 -6.11 14.85 14.03
CA ILE A 44 -6.01 13.54 13.37
C ILE A 44 -6.19 13.64 11.86
N VAL A 45 -7.08 14.52 11.40
CA VAL A 45 -7.28 14.77 9.96
C VAL A 45 -6.08 15.51 9.36
N ALA A 46 -5.54 16.51 10.05
CA ALA A 46 -4.37 17.25 9.59
C ALA A 46 -3.11 16.38 9.52
N ASP A 47 -2.91 15.49 10.50
CA ASP A 47 -1.76 14.61 10.61
C ASP A 47 -1.96 13.26 9.89
N ALA A 48 -3.04 13.11 9.11
CA ALA A 48 -3.35 11.88 8.38
C ALA A 48 -2.12 11.42 7.57
N ALA A 49 -1.78 10.13 7.66
CA ALA A 49 -0.58 9.60 7.01
C ALA A 49 -0.81 9.41 5.49
N PRO A 50 0.19 9.63 4.63
CA PRO A 50 0.11 9.23 3.23
C PRO A 50 -0.26 7.75 3.09
N LEU A 51 -1.07 7.41 2.08
CA LEU A 51 -1.63 6.07 1.93
C LEU A 51 -0.58 4.95 2.06
N LEU A 52 0.54 5.07 1.36
CA LEU A 52 1.58 4.02 1.37
C LEU A 52 2.34 3.94 2.69
N GLU A 53 2.48 5.05 3.42
CA GLU A 53 3.05 5.03 4.77
C GLU A 53 2.14 4.31 5.75
N PHE A 54 0.83 4.40 5.56
CA PHE A 54 -0.13 3.62 6.32
C PHE A 54 -0.15 2.14 5.87
N LEU A 55 -0.26 1.87 4.56
CA LEU A 55 -0.48 0.52 4.05
C LEU A 55 0.71 -0.41 4.26
N ILE A 56 1.95 0.05 4.08
CA ILE A 56 3.14 -0.81 4.19
C ILE A 56 3.21 -1.55 5.53
N PRO A 57 3.27 -0.87 6.68
CA PRO A 57 3.32 -1.56 7.97
C PRO A 57 2.04 -2.35 8.26
N ASN A 58 0.86 -1.81 7.91
CA ASN A 58 -0.43 -2.46 8.21
C ASN A 58 -0.66 -3.75 7.42
N ILE A 59 -0.21 -3.81 6.17
CA ILE A 59 -0.29 -5.03 5.37
C ILE A 59 0.80 -6.00 5.80
N ALA A 60 2.02 -5.54 6.02
CA ALA A 60 3.13 -6.39 6.47
C ALA A 60 2.80 -7.14 7.77
N ALA A 61 2.14 -6.48 8.73
CA ALA A 61 1.71 -7.08 9.99
C ALA A 61 0.69 -8.22 9.85
N ARG A 62 0.07 -8.40 8.68
CA ARG A 62 -0.93 -9.47 8.44
C ARG A 62 -0.31 -10.78 7.97
N PHE A 63 0.99 -10.81 7.69
CA PHE A 63 1.68 -11.98 7.13
C PHE A 63 2.84 -12.42 8.01
N ASP A 64 3.20 -13.70 7.91
CA ASP A 64 4.41 -14.23 8.54
C ASP A 64 5.65 -13.84 7.72
N LEU A 65 6.36 -12.82 8.19
CA LEU A 65 7.58 -12.32 7.55
C LEU A 65 8.80 -13.19 7.83
N THR A 66 8.70 -14.25 8.63
CA THR A 66 9.83 -15.17 8.86
C THR A 66 10.01 -16.15 7.70
N VAL A 67 8.98 -16.37 6.90
CA VAL A 67 9.00 -17.26 5.74
C VAL A 67 9.02 -16.50 4.41
N PRO A 68 9.73 -16.99 3.36
CA PRO A 68 9.79 -16.32 2.06
C PRO A 68 8.41 -16.07 1.44
N HIS A 69 7.47 -16.99 1.62
CA HIS A 69 6.13 -16.87 1.05
C HIS A 69 5.36 -15.66 1.60
N GLY A 70 5.40 -15.41 2.91
CA GLY A 70 4.71 -14.28 3.52
C GLY A 70 5.29 -12.94 3.05
N LYS A 71 6.62 -12.86 2.90
CA LYS A 71 7.27 -11.68 2.30
C LYS A 71 6.81 -11.45 0.85
N SER A 72 6.73 -12.50 0.04
CA SER A 72 6.20 -12.41 -1.33
C SER A 72 4.77 -11.91 -1.35
N GLN A 73 3.88 -12.41 -0.49
CA GLN A 73 2.49 -11.96 -0.42
C GLN A 73 2.36 -10.45 -0.13
N VAL A 74 3.22 -9.90 0.72
CA VAL A 74 3.26 -8.45 0.98
C VAL A 74 3.71 -7.68 -0.27
N VAL A 75 4.77 -8.16 -0.95
CA VAL A 75 5.24 -7.56 -2.21
C VAL A 75 4.13 -7.60 -3.26
N ASP A 76 3.46 -8.74 -3.45
CA ASP A 76 2.35 -8.93 -4.38
C ASP A 76 1.22 -7.92 -4.14
N ALA A 77 0.89 -7.65 -2.87
CA ALA A 77 -0.18 -6.73 -2.50
C ALA A 77 0.17 -5.25 -2.71
N ILE A 78 1.40 -4.85 -2.39
CA ILE A 78 1.78 -3.43 -2.32
C ILE A 78 2.46 -2.96 -3.60
N TRP A 79 3.29 -3.80 -4.22
CA TRP A 79 4.12 -3.42 -5.35
C TRP A 79 3.35 -2.78 -6.52
N PRO A 80 2.14 -3.21 -6.89
CA PRO A 80 1.37 -2.55 -7.95
C PRO A 80 1.12 -1.06 -7.71
N LEU A 81 0.95 -0.66 -6.45
CA LEU A 81 0.76 0.75 -6.06
C LEU A 81 2.07 1.52 -6.19
N ILE A 82 3.16 0.97 -5.63
CA ILE A 82 4.50 1.57 -5.72
C ILE A 82 4.96 1.70 -7.17
N ALA A 83 4.72 0.68 -8.01
CA ALA A 83 5.13 0.65 -9.41
C ALA A 83 4.43 1.72 -10.27
N ALA A 84 3.26 2.19 -9.84
CA ALA A 84 2.53 3.23 -10.55
C ALA A 84 3.11 4.62 -10.30
N LEU A 85 3.81 4.86 -9.19
CA LEU A 85 4.39 6.16 -8.83
C LEU A 85 5.43 6.66 -9.84
N ASP A 86 5.82 7.93 -9.69
CA ASP A 86 6.98 8.46 -10.40
C ASP A 86 8.29 7.78 -9.95
N ARG A 87 9.41 8.11 -10.60
CA ARG A 87 10.68 7.43 -10.33
C ARG A 87 11.19 7.65 -8.91
N LEU A 88 11.05 8.86 -8.36
CA LEU A 88 11.63 9.23 -7.08
C LEU A 88 10.82 8.61 -5.94
N ASP A 89 9.50 8.81 -5.97
CA ASP A 89 8.59 8.26 -4.98
C ASP A 89 8.64 6.73 -4.99
N ARG A 90 8.69 6.12 -6.18
CA ARG A 90 8.81 4.66 -6.29
C ARG A 90 10.07 4.14 -5.61
N GLU A 91 11.22 4.81 -5.74
CA GLU A 91 12.45 4.38 -5.08
C GLU A 91 12.32 4.51 -3.55
N GLN A 92 11.80 5.64 -3.07
CA GLN A 92 11.58 5.88 -1.64
C GLN A 92 10.65 4.82 -1.02
N TYR A 93 9.50 4.56 -1.64
CA TYR A 93 8.54 3.59 -1.10
C TYR A 93 8.99 2.14 -1.31
N ALA A 94 9.76 1.84 -2.37
CA ALA A 94 10.40 0.54 -2.51
C ALA A 94 11.39 0.27 -1.36
N GLN A 95 12.18 1.27 -0.97
CA GLN A 95 13.06 1.14 0.20
C GLN A 95 12.27 0.89 1.49
N LYS A 96 11.23 1.69 1.75
CA LYS A 96 10.35 1.48 2.92
C LYS A 96 9.73 0.08 2.94
N LEU A 97 9.32 -0.44 1.79
CA LEU A 97 8.79 -1.79 1.68
C LEU A 97 9.86 -2.85 2.00
N ALA A 98 11.07 -2.70 1.44
CA ALA A 98 12.18 -3.61 1.69
C ALA A 98 12.53 -3.68 3.19
N ASP A 99 12.60 -2.52 3.84
CA ASP A 99 12.86 -2.40 5.27
C ASP A 99 11.75 -3.06 6.10
N ALA A 100 10.48 -2.80 5.76
CA ALA A 100 9.33 -3.35 6.47
C ALA A 100 9.24 -4.88 6.42
N ILE A 101 9.70 -5.51 5.34
CA ILE A 101 9.73 -6.98 5.19
C ILE A 101 11.10 -7.60 5.46
N GLY A 102 12.09 -6.79 5.87
CA GLY A 102 13.44 -7.23 6.20
C GLY A 102 14.14 -7.96 5.05
N VAL A 103 14.20 -7.34 3.87
CA VAL A 103 14.94 -7.86 2.71
C VAL A 103 15.84 -6.78 2.12
N SER A 104 16.87 -7.18 1.38
CA SER A 104 17.68 -6.23 0.63
C SER A 104 16.92 -5.69 -0.58
N MET A 105 17.32 -4.51 -1.06
CA MET A 105 16.74 -3.92 -2.27
C MET A 105 16.98 -4.79 -3.51
N GLU A 106 18.11 -5.49 -3.58
CA GLU A 106 18.41 -6.44 -4.65
C GLU A 106 17.42 -7.60 -4.64
N ALA A 107 17.13 -8.16 -3.46
CA ALA A 107 16.17 -9.24 -3.30
C ALA A 107 14.74 -8.80 -3.68
N LEU A 108 14.33 -7.60 -3.26
CA LEU A 108 13.05 -7.02 -3.65
C LEU A 108 12.94 -6.87 -5.18
N ARG A 109 13.98 -6.31 -5.83
CA ARG A 109 14.03 -6.13 -7.28
C ARG A 109 13.97 -7.46 -8.04
N ALA A 110 14.67 -8.49 -7.55
CA ALA A 110 14.63 -9.83 -8.14
C ALA A 110 13.23 -10.45 -8.06
N SER A 111 12.56 -10.34 -6.90
CA SER A 111 11.19 -10.82 -6.69
C SER A 111 10.22 -10.20 -7.71
N VAL A 112 10.23 -8.87 -7.81
CA VAL A 112 9.39 -8.11 -8.75
C VAL A 112 9.68 -8.47 -10.22
N GLY A 113 10.96 -8.69 -10.56
CA GLY A 113 11.36 -9.10 -11.90
C GLY A 113 10.68 -10.40 -12.34
N ASN A 114 10.64 -11.39 -11.44
CA ASN A 114 9.99 -12.69 -11.67
C ASN A 114 8.47 -12.62 -11.71
N GLN A 115 7.83 -11.69 -10.98
CA GLN A 115 6.37 -11.51 -11.07
C GLN A 115 5.92 -11.01 -12.44
N ARG A 116 6.71 -10.14 -13.09
CA ARG A 116 6.37 -9.59 -14.40
C ARG A 116 6.41 -10.66 -15.50
N THR A 117 7.27 -11.67 -15.34
CA THR A 117 7.37 -12.80 -16.28
C THR A 117 6.25 -13.80 -16.06
N SER A 118 5.94 -14.17 -14.81
CA SER A 118 4.86 -15.10 -14.48
C SER A 118 3.46 -14.57 -14.88
N ASN A 119 3.19 -13.28 -14.64
CA ASN A 119 1.91 -12.65 -15.01
C ASN A 119 1.72 -12.50 -16.53
N ARG A 120 2.81 -12.46 -17.32
CA ARG A 120 2.76 -12.48 -18.79
C ARG A 120 2.40 -13.85 -19.35
N GLN A 121 2.81 -14.93 -18.67
CA GLN A 121 2.55 -16.30 -19.10
C GLN A 121 1.09 -16.70 -18.85
N SER A 122 0.52 -16.31 -17.71
CA SER A 122 -0.90 -16.57 -17.38
C SER A 122 -1.91 -15.82 -18.27
N ARG A 123 -1.47 -14.82 -19.05
CA ARG A 123 -2.32 -14.05 -19.97
C ARG A 123 -2.32 -14.58 -21.41
N ARG A 124 -1.52 -15.61 -21.72
CA ARG A 124 -1.38 -16.19 -23.07
C ARG A 124 -2.08 -17.55 -23.23
N THR A 125 -2.74 -18.02 -22.18
CA THR A 125 -3.58 -19.23 -22.15
C THR A 125 -5.02 -18.84 -21.94
#